data_AF-A0A414QCB2-F1
#
_entry.id   AF-A0A414QCB2-F1
#
_cell.length_a   1.000
_cell.length_b   1.000
_cell.length_c   1.000
_cell.angle_alpha   90.00
_cell.angle_beta   90.00
_cell.angle_gamma   90.00
#
_symmetry.space_group_name_H-M   'P 1'
#
loop_
_entity.id
_entity.type
_entity.pdbx_description
1 polymer ?
#
loop_
_entity_poly.entity_id
_entity_poly.type
_entity_poly.pdbx_seq_one_letter_code
_entity_poly.pdbx_strand_id
1 'polypeptide(L)'
;MDIKEFYFQNIQESEYHHRFYESIRNVNRVYNIFDGYTETDDYTFEVFDVEEAITKFRELCQPEMGFENSENKCWFYLITYYLYKMGYEIKEFPRLLARPPVAPDDFTYGEIRNRIIAQGGDVNGTVRYATRRTFVAGLTFELKSNHIGIDNSIDQKFIEISNRQASFYNMSTDEKLSEIANLIENMLKKDGNFITPDYSSICFDYISNETVTSYRKKMQCFRHATNEAILERNSYSEKQKSFFVDFGLTIIKVIYNLIN
;
A
#
# COMPACT_ATOMS: atom_id res chain seq x y z
N MET A 1 2.88 -16.61 -3.01
CA MET A 1 3.74 -15.41 -3.03
C MET A 1 4.38 -15.27 -1.67
N ASP A 2 5.71 -15.10 -1.62
CA ASP A 2 6.43 -14.84 -0.38
C ASP A 2 6.23 -13.37 0.03
N ILE A 3 5.50 -13.16 1.13
CA ILE A 3 5.20 -11.81 1.63
C ILE A 3 6.36 -11.19 2.40
N LYS A 4 7.33 -11.99 2.86
CA LYS A 4 8.58 -11.51 3.46
C LYS A 4 9.51 -10.97 2.39
N GLU A 5 9.64 -11.67 1.26
CA GLU A 5 10.35 -11.14 0.10
C GLU A 5 9.69 -9.84 -0.41
N PHE A 6 8.35 -9.86 -0.57
CA PHE A 6 7.58 -8.67 -0.93
C PHE A 6 7.85 -7.49 0.02
N TYR A 7 7.90 -7.73 1.34
CA TYR A 7 8.22 -6.69 2.32
C TYR A 7 9.57 -6.04 2.03
N PHE A 8 10.64 -6.83 1.87
CA PHE A 8 11.99 -6.30 1.66
C PHE A 8 12.19 -5.60 0.32
N GLN A 9 11.48 -6.02 -0.72
CA GLN A 9 11.54 -5.35 -2.03
C GLN A 9 10.84 -3.98 -2.03
N ASN A 10 9.89 -3.75 -1.12
CA ASN A 10 8.99 -2.60 -1.18
C ASN A 10 9.13 -1.61 -0.01
N ILE A 11 9.72 -2.01 1.11
CA ILE A 11 9.78 -1.18 2.32
C ILE A 11 10.77 -0.03 2.19
N GLN A 12 10.37 1.16 2.61
CA GLN A 12 11.24 2.35 2.66
C GLN A 12 11.53 2.76 4.10
N GLU A 13 12.73 3.31 4.37
CA GLU A 13 13.13 3.78 5.72
C GLU A 13 12.17 4.82 6.32
N SER A 14 11.52 5.61 5.46
CA SER A 14 10.55 6.64 5.85
C SER A 14 9.17 6.08 6.24
N GLU A 15 8.89 4.82 5.92
CA GLU A 15 7.59 4.20 6.21
C GLU A 15 7.51 3.71 7.66
N TYR A 16 6.33 3.83 8.25
CA TYR A 16 6.09 3.38 9.62
C TYR A 16 6.48 1.90 9.83
N HIS A 17 6.22 1.06 8.82
CA HIS A 17 6.51 -0.38 8.86
C HIS A 17 8.01 -0.70 8.91
N HIS A 18 8.90 0.23 8.56
CA HIS A 18 10.35 0.01 8.63
C HIS A 18 10.82 -0.24 10.07
N ARG A 19 10.04 0.20 11.07
CA ARG A 19 10.33 -0.08 12.47
C ARG A 19 10.37 -1.57 12.81
N PHE A 20 9.79 -2.42 11.98
CA PHE A 20 9.77 -3.88 12.14
C PHE A 20 10.87 -4.59 11.33
N TYR A 21 11.65 -3.85 10.54
CA TYR A 21 12.62 -4.39 9.58
C TYR A 21 13.58 -5.40 10.21
N GLU A 22 14.25 -5.03 11.30
CA GLU A 22 15.21 -5.92 11.97
C GLU A 22 14.56 -7.14 12.61
N SER A 23 13.32 -7.01 13.10
CA SER A 23 12.57 -8.15 13.65
C SER A 23 12.20 -9.15 12.56
N ILE A 24 11.79 -8.68 11.39
CA ILE A 24 11.41 -9.53 10.24
C ILE A 24 12.66 -10.16 9.62
N ARG A 25 13.75 -9.41 9.52
CA ARG A 25 15.03 -9.86 8.94
C ARG A 25 15.61 -11.03 9.73
N ASN A 26 15.55 -10.94 11.05
CA ASN A 26 16.16 -11.90 11.95
C ASN A 26 15.16 -12.92 12.51
N VAL A 27 13.94 -13.03 11.94
CA VAL A 27 12.90 -13.93 12.48
C VAL A 27 13.33 -15.40 12.58
N ASN A 28 14.18 -15.86 11.65
CA ASN A 28 14.72 -17.22 11.62
C ASN A 28 16.02 -17.38 12.40
N ARG A 29 16.52 -16.30 13.03
CA ARG A 29 17.85 -16.26 13.63
C ARG A 29 17.75 -16.04 15.13
N VAL A 30 18.47 -16.85 15.88
CA VAL A 30 18.69 -16.63 17.31
C VAL A 30 20.06 -16.01 17.50
N TYR A 31 20.11 -14.93 18.27
CA TYR A 31 21.36 -14.31 18.69
C TYR A 31 21.95 -15.07 19.88
N ASN A 32 23.17 -15.58 19.71
CA ASN A 32 23.98 -16.16 20.76
C ASN A 32 25.20 -15.25 21.03
N ILE A 33 25.51 -14.99 22.31
CA ILE A 33 26.67 -14.19 22.73
C ILE A 33 28.01 -14.80 22.26
N PHE A 34 28.07 -16.12 22.08
CA PHE A 34 29.28 -16.83 21.66
C PHE A 34 29.44 -16.92 20.15
N ASP A 35 28.33 -17.06 19.41
CA ASP A 35 28.35 -17.41 17.98
C ASP A 35 27.72 -16.34 17.06
N GLY A 36 27.19 -15.24 17.62
CA GLY A 36 26.43 -14.24 16.88
C GLY A 36 25.05 -14.75 16.46
N TYR A 37 24.53 -14.30 15.31
CA TYR A 37 23.24 -14.78 14.80
C TYR A 37 23.39 -16.11 14.07
N THR A 38 22.76 -17.15 14.59
CA THR A 38 22.63 -18.46 13.94
C THR A 38 21.19 -18.67 13.47
N GLU A 39 21.03 -19.12 12.23
CA GLU A 39 19.72 -19.50 11.69
C GLU A 39 19.26 -20.82 12.34
N THR A 40 18.12 -20.79 13.03
CA THR A 40 17.61 -21.88 13.86
C THR A 40 16.24 -22.37 13.43
N ASP A 41 15.53 -21.57 12.63
CA ASP A 41 14.15 -21.82 12.22
C ASP A 41 14.02 -21.69 10.70
N ASP A 42 13.06 -22.40 10.11
CA ASP A 42 12.80 -22.45 8.68
C ASP A 42 11.44 -21.83 8.32
N TYR A 43 10.99 -20.81 9.06
CA TYR A 43 9.69 -20.19 8.85
C TYR A 43 9.53 -19.64 7.42
N THR A 44 8.41 -20.02 6.79
CA THR A 44 7.98 -19.59 5.46
C THR A 44 6.74 -18.70 5.55
N PHE A 45 6.73 -17.58 4.84
CA PHE A 45 5.65 -16.61 4.87
C PHE A 45 5.00 -16.49 3.49
N GLU A 46 4.13 -17.43 3.16
CA GLU A 46 3.50 -17.50 1.84
C GLU A 46 1.99 -17.28 1.90
N VAL A 47 1.46 -16.52 0.96
CA VAL A 47 0.01 -16.41 0.68
C VAL A 47 -0.22 -16.53 -0.83
N PHE A 48 -1.32 -17.16 -1.24
CA PHE A 48 -1.71 -17.30 -2.63
C PHE A 48 -2.29 -16.00 -3.18
N ASP A 49 -3.21 -15.39 -2.44
CA ASP A 49 -3.89 -14.15 -2.80
C ASP A 49 -4.25 -13.29 -1.58
N VAL A 50 -4.97 -12.19 -1.83
CA VAL A 50 -5.39 -11.25 -0.79
C VAL A 50 -6.42 -11.87 0.17
N GLU A 51 -7.29 -12.76 -0.30
CA GLU A 51 -8.29 -13.41 0.56
C GLU A 51 -7.61 -14.36 1.55
N GLU A 52 -6.55 -15.05 1.14
CA GLU A 52 -5.72 -15.84 2.04
C GLU A 52 -4.99 -14.95 3.06
N ALA A 53 -4.47 -13.79 2.64
CA ALA A 53 -3.86 -12.83 3.57
C ALA A 53 -4.88 -12.28 4.59
N ILE A 54 -6.11 -11.97 4.18
CA ILE A 54 -7.20 -11.56 5.06
C ILE A 54 -7.58 -12.68 6.03
N THR A 55 -7.66 -13.92 5.53
CA THR A 55 -7.93 -15.10 6.35
C THR A 55 -6.84 -15.27 7.42
N LYS A 56 -5.57 -15.17 7.02
CA LYS A 56 -4.44 -15.23 7.95
C LYS A 56 -4.46 -14.12 8.98
N PHE A 57 -4.83 -12.89 8.59
CA PHE A 57 -5.02 -11.79 9.53
C PHE A 57 -6.08 -12.13 10.59
N ARG A 58 -7.23 -12.66 10.16
CA ARG A 58 -8.32 -13.05 11.05
C ARG A 58 -7.91 -14.20 11.97
N GLU A 59 -7.10 -15.14 11.50
CA GLU A 59 -6.50 -16.19 12.35
C GLU A 59 -5.65 -15.59 13.45
N LEU A 60 -4.70 -14.71 13.11
CA LEU A 60 -3.81 -14.04 14.08
C LEU A 60 -4.57 -13.22 15.13
N CYS A 61 -5.78 -12.76 14.81
CA CYS A 61 -6.64 -12.01 15.73
C CYS A 61 -7.53 -12.90 16.61
N GLN A 62 -7.53 -14.22 16.42
CA GLN A 62 -8.32 -15.13 17.25
C GLN A 62 -7.82 -15.15 18.69
N PRO A 63 -8.71 -15.34 19.67
CA PRO A 63 -8.35 -15.30 21.09
C PRO A 63 -7.38 -16.40 21.54
N GLU A 64 -7.24 -17.49 20.78
CA GLU A 64 -6.30 -18.59 21.02
C GLU A 64 -4.87 -18.25 20.57
N MET A 65 -4.70 -17.25 19.72
CA MET A 65 -3.39 -16.90 19.19
C MET A 65 -2.62 -16.05 20.18
N GLY A 66 -1.42 -16.52 20.51
CA GLY A 66 -0.45 -15.78 21.30
C GLY A 66 0.69 -15.25 20.42
N PHE A 67 1.25 -14.12 20.82
CA PHE A 67 2.42 -13.51 20.18
C PHE A 67 3.67 -13.68 21.05
N GLU A 68 3.81 -14.83 21.70
CA GLU A 68 5.02 -15.14 22.48
C GLU A 68 6.19 -15.54 21.55
N ASN A 69 5.87 -16.22 20.43
CA ASN A 69 6.86 -16.61 19.43
C ASN A 69 7.16 -15.49 18.42
N SER A 70 8.32 -15.58 17.76
CA SER A 70 8.76 -14.65 16.72
C SER A 70 7.95 -14.81 15.43
N GLU A 71 7.50 -16.02 15.12
CA GLU A 71 6.77 -16.35 13.90
C GLU A 71 5.44 -15.59 13.78
N ASN A 72 4.56 -15.66 14.79
CA ASN A 72 3.26 -15.00 14.79
C ASN A 72 3.41 -13.47 14.74
N LYS A 73 4.42 -12.91 15.43
CA LYS A 73 4.73 -11.47 15.33
C LYS A 73 5.13 -11.10 13.91
N CYS A 74 6.00 -11.89 13.29
CA CYS A 74 6.43 -11.67 11.92
C CYS A 74 5.26 -11.77 10.94
N TRP A 75 4.42 -12.80 11.06
CA TRP A 75 3.17 -12.94 10.30
C TRP A 75 2.29 -11.70 10.42
N PHE A 76 2.10 -11.18 11.64
CA PHE A 76 1.28 -9.98 11.85
C PHE A 76 1.85 -8.74 11.15
N TYR A 77 3.15 -8.49 11.27
CA TYR A 77 3.79 -7.34 10.61
C TYR A 77 3.78 -7.47 9.08
N LEU A 78 4.01 -8.66 8.55
CA LEU A 78 4.03 -8.91 7.11
C LEU A 78 2.64 -8.78 6.50
N ILE A 79 1.61 -9.36 7.14
CA ILE A 79 0.23 -9.29 6.65
C ILE A 79 -0.32 -7.87 6.71
N THR A 80 -0.07 -7.15 7.81
CA THR A 80 -0.52 -5.75 7.95
C THR A 80 0.11 -4.86 6.88
N TYR A 81 1.41 -5.03 6.63
CA TYR A 81 2.12 -4.32 5.56
C TYR A 81 1.60 -4.68 4.17
N TYR A 82 1.45 -5.98 3.88
CA TYR A 82 0.98 -6.47 2.59
C TYR A 82 -0.41 -5.92 2.26
N LEU A 83 -1.38 -6.08 3.16
CA LEU A 83 -2.75 -5.57 2.95
C LEU A 83 -2.77 -4.04 2.81
N TYR A 84 -1.94 -3.32 3.58
CA TYR A 84 -1.77 -1.87 3.44
C TYR A 84 -1.27 -1.47 2.06
N LYS A 85 -0.25 -2.16 1.53
CA LYS A 85 0.31 -1.91 0.19
C LYS A 85 -0.66 -2.28 -0.92
N MET A 86 -1.50 -3.29 -0.71
CA MET A 86 -2.61 -3.64 -1.61
C MET A 86 -3.79 -2.65 -1.52
N GLY A 87 -3.70 -1.60 -0.69
CA GLY A 87 -4.70 -0.55 -0.62
C GLY A 87 -5.90 -0.85 0.28
N TYR A 88 -5.84 -1.89 1.10
CA TYR A 88 -6.91 -2.24 2.02
C TYR A 88 -6.90 -1.39 3.30
N GLU A 89 -8.08 -1.22 3.86
CA GLU A 89 -8.29 -0.78 5.24
C GLU A 89 -9.32 -1.67 5.94
N ILE A 90 -9.23 -1.73 7.26
CA ILE A 90 -10.25 -2.39 8.08
C ILE A 90 -11.19 -1.29 8.55
N LYS A 91 -12.46 -1.35 8.13
CA LYS A 91 -13.45 -0.29 8.41
C LYS A 91 -13.57 0.02 9.90
N GLU A 92 -13.51 -1.00 10.74
CA GLU A 92 -13.61 -0.88 12.19
C GLU A 92 -12.33 -0.26 12.80
N PHE A 93 -11.19 -0.39 12.12
CA PHE A 93 -9.87 0.10 12.54
C PHE A 93 -9.07 0.71 11.37
N PRO A 94 -9.48 1.89 10.85
CA PRO A 94 -8.99 2.39 9.55
C PRO A 94 -7.48 2.67 9.47
N ARG A 95 -6.82 2.82 10.62
CA ARG A 95 -5.37 3.10 10.70
C ARG A 95 -4.51 1.88 11.00
N LEU A 96 -5.11 0.74 11.32
CA LEU A 96 -4.37 -0.42 11.81
C LEU A 96 -3.36 -0.92 10.79
N LEU A 97 -3.80 -1.18 9.56
CA LEU A 97 -2.92 -1.72 8.52
C LEU A 97 -1.79 -0.74 8.18
N ALA A 98 -2.05 0.58 8.24
CA ALA A 98 -1.03 1.60 7.99
C ALA A 98 -0.06 1.80 9.17
N ARG A 99 -0.52 1.56 10.40
CA ARG A 99 0.23 1.81 11.65
C ARG A 99 -0.08 0.72 12.68
N PRO A 100 0.36 -0.53 12.45
CA PRO A 100 0.12 -1.61 13.40
C PRO A 100 0.89 -1.35 14.71
N PRO A 101 0.39 -1.80 15.87
CA PRO A 101 1.08 -1.59 17.14
C PRO A 101 2.42 -2.33 17.18
N VAL A 102 3.32 -1.89 18.07
CA VAL A 102 4.60 -2.58 18.28
C VAL A 102 4.37 -3.96 18.88
N ALA A 103 3.53 -4.07 19.90
CA ALA A 103 3.08 -5.35 20.41
C ALA A 103 1.74 -5.72 19.73
N PRO A 104 1.66 -6.82 18.97
CA PRO A 104 0.40 -7.21 18.32
C PRO A 104 -0.77 -7.38 19.30
N ASP A 105 -0.50 -7.85 20.52
CA ASP A 105 -1.49 -8.01 21.59
C ASP A 105 -2.21 -6.71 21.97
N ASP A 106 -1.55 -5.55 21.82
CA ASP A 106 -2.19 -4.25 22.06
C ASP A 106 -3.44 -4.09 21.17
N PHE A 107 -3.37 -4.61 19.94
CA PHE A 107 -4.51 -4.63 19.03
C PHE A 107 -5.37 -5.89 19.21
N THR A 108 -4.78 -7.08 19.01
CA THR A 108 -5.53 -8.35 18.88
C THR A 108 -6.31 -8.68 20.15
N TYR A 109 -5.80 -8.27 21.31
CA TYR A 109 -6.51 -8.32 22.59
C TYR A 109 -7.06 -6.96 22.99
N GLY A 110 -6.20 -5.95 23.15
CA GLY A 110 -6.56 -4.67 23.78
C GLY A 110 -7.63 -3.89 23.01
N GLU A 111 -7.31 -3.44 21.79
CA GLU A 111 -8.20 -2.62 20.98
C GLU A 111 -9.48 -3.38 20.58
N ILE A 112 -9.36 -4.65 20.17
CA ILE A 112 -10.52 -5.48 19.83
C ILE A 112 -11.47 -5.61 21.04
N ARG A 113 -10.94 -5.93 22.22
CA ARG A 113 -11.75 -6.05 23.44
C ARG A 113 -12.43 -4.72 23.77
N ASN A 114 -11.70 -3.61 23.73
CA ASN A 114 -12.24 -2.29 24.04
C ASN A 114 -13.33 -1.89 23.05
N ARG A 115 -13.18 -2.23 21.77
CA ARG A 115 -14.19 -1.99 20.73
C ARG A 115 -15.47 -2.79 21.00
N ILE A 116 -15.35 -4.06 21.39
CA ILE A 116 -16.50 -4.91 21.74
C ILE A 116 -17.24 -4.36 22.97
N ILE A 117 -16.51 -3.93 24.01
CA ILE A 117 -17.09 -3.31 25.22
C ILE A 117 -17.84 -2.02 24.84
N ALA A 118 -17.24 -1.17 24.00
CA ALA A 118 -17.87 0.06 23.54
C ALA A 118 -19.16 -0.18 22.75
N GLN A 119 -19.34 -1.38 22.18
CA GLN A 119 -20.56 -1.81 21.49
C GLN A 119 -21.54 -2.56 22.40
N GLY A 120 -21.26 -2.68 23.71
CA GLY A 120 -22.10 -3.38 24.68
C GLY A 120 -22.05 -4.90 24.58
N GLY A 121 -20.99 -5.46 23.98
CA GLY A 121 -20.80 -6.91 23.80
C GLY A 121 -20.20 -7.62 25.03
N ASP A 122 -20.04 -6.93 26.15
CA ASP A 122 -19.49 -7.46 27.39
C ASP A 122 -20.56 -7.85 28.40
N VAL A 123 -20.16 -8.69 29.36
CA VAL A 123 -20.97 -9.01 30.55
C VAL A 123 -20.14 -8.60 31.76
N ASN A 124 -20.54 -7.52 32.43
CA ASN A 124 -19.84 -6.96 33.60
C ASN A 124 -18.35 -6.66 33.31
N GLY A 125 -18.04 -6.06 32.16
CA GLY A 125 -16.66 -5.75 31.73
C GLY A 125 -15.88 -6.94 31.19
N THR A 126 -16.47 -8.14 31.15
CA THR A 126 -15.85 -9.35 30.63
C THR A 126 -16.34 -9.66 29.22
N VAL A 127 -15.42 -9.77 28.27
CA VAL A 127 -15.71 -10.18 26.89
C VAL A 127 -15.40 -11.66 26.73
N ARG A 128 -16.41 -12.44 26.36
CA ARG A 128 -16.27 -13.89 26.12
C ARG A 128 -15.48 -14.15 24.83
N TYR A 129 -14.74 -15.25 24.78
CA TYR A 129 -14.01 -15.64 23.57
C TYR A 129 -14.93 -15.81 22.37
N ALA A 130 -16.10 -16.43 22.54
CA ALA A 130 -17.10 -16.54 21.48
C ALA A 130 -17.47 -15.17 20.87
N THR A 131 -17.65 -14.15 21.70
CA THR A 131 -17.92 -12.77 21.23
C THR A 131 -16.74 -12.21 20.43
N ARG A 132 -15.49 -12.43 20.89
CA ARG A 132 -14.29 -12.03 20.13
C ARG A 132 -14.20 -12.73 18.79
N ARG A 133 -14.40 -14.06 18.73
CA ARG A 133 -14.36 -14.82 17.48
C ARG A 133 -15.37 -14.29 16.46
N THR A 134 -16.61 -14.04 16.90
CA THR A 134 -17.65 -13.46 16.04
C THR A 134 -17.26 -12.06 15.55
N PHE A 135 -16.72 -11.22 16.43
CA PHE A 135 -16.28 -9.87 16.05
C PHE A 135 -15.14 -9.91 15.02
N VAL A 136 -14.12 -10.74 15.23
CA VAL A 136 -12.98 -10.89 14.32
C VAL A 136 -13.41 -11.45 12.96
N ALA A 137 -14.30 -12.44 12.95
CA ALA A 137 -14.88 -12.97 11.71
C ALA A 137 -15.66 -11.90 10.92
N GLY A 138 -16.28 -10.96 11.63
CA GLY A 138 -17.06 -9.86 11.06
C GLY A 138 -16.25 -8.62 10.64
N LEU A 139 -14.91 -8.62 10.76
CA LEU A 139 -14.10 -7.48 10.33
C LEU A 139 -14.27 -7.21 8.83
N THR A 140 -14.52 -5.96 8.49
CA THR A 140 -14.79 -5.52 7.13
C THR A 140 -13.51 -4.97 6.50
N PHE A 141 -12.98 -5.69 5.52
CA PHE A 141 -11.85 -5.25 4.69
C PHE A 141 -12.39 -4.53 3.47
N GLU A 142 -12.06 -3.25 3.33
CA GLU A 142 -12.48 -2.42 2.21
C GLU A 142 -11.24 -2.02 1.42
N LEU A 143 -11.27 -2.22 0.10
CA LEU A 143 -10.29 -1.63 -0.79
C LEU A 143 -10.56 -0.13 -0.83
N LYS A 144 -9.53 0.70 -0.61
CA LYS A 144 -9.67 2.15 -0.84
C LYS A 144 -10.13 2.35 -2.28
N SER A 145 -11.17 3.16 -2.45
CA SER A 145 -12.00 3.26 -3.67
C SER A 145 -11.24 3.62 -4.96
N ASN A 146 -9.94 3.94 -4.85
CA ASN A 146 -9.06 4.52 -5.86
C ASN A 146 -7.68 3.83 -5.88
N HIS A 147 -7.61 2.50 -5.65
CA HIS A 147 -6.34 1.77 -5.75
C HIS A 147 -6.17 1.16 -7.15
N ILE A 148 -5.54 1.91 -8.05
CA ILE A 148 -4.93 1.31 -9.25
C ILE A 148 -3.52 0.88 -8.86
N GLY A 149 -3.35 -0.42 -8.57
CA GLY A 149 -2.04 -1.00 -8.28
C GLY A 149 -1.09 -0.77 -9.46
N ILE A 150 0.14 -0.36 -9.20
CA ILE A 150 1.18 -0.13 -10.19
C ILE A 150 2.12 -1.34 -10.12
N ASP A 151 2.54 -1.87 -11.27
CA ASP A 151 3.52 -2.95 -11.25
C ASP A 151 4.91 -2.43 -10.84
N ASN A 152 5.79 -3.33 -10.38
CA ASN A 152 7.13 -2.95 -9.94
C ASN A 152 7.95 -2.23 -11.04
N SER A 153 7.75 -2.57 -12.32
CA SER A 153 8.48 -1.93 -13.43
C SER A 153 8.07 -0.47 -13.64
N ILE A 154 6.79 -0.14 -13.45
CA ILE A 154 6.29 1.23 -13.52
C ILE A 154 6.68 2.01 -12.25
N ASP A 155 6.65 1.42 -11.06
CA ASP A 155 7.14 2.11 -9.83
C ASP A 155 8.63 2.44 -9.93
N GLN A 156 9.44 1.53 -10.49
CA GLN A 156 10.85 1.82 -10.76
C GLN A 156 11.03 2.99 -11.73
N LYS A 157 10.19 3.11 -12.76
CA LYS A 157 10.23 4.28 -13.65
C LYS A 157 9.90 5.59 -12.95
N PHE A 158 8.98 5.58 -11.97
CA PHE A 158 8.75 6.76 -11.13
C PHE A 158 9.97 7.12 -10.29
N ILE A 159 10.64 6.13 -9.71
CA ILE A 159 11.86 6.33 -8.92
C ILE A 159 12.99 6.89 -9.80
N GLU A 160 13.16 6.37 -11.02
CA GLU A 160 14.19 6.79 -11.98
C GLU A 160 14.06 8.27 -12.38
N ILE A 161 12.83 8.76 -12.59
CA ILE A 161 12.60 10.14 -13.02
C ILE A 161 12.47 11.13 -11.85
N SER A 162 12.27 10.62 -10.63
CA SER A 162 12.06 11.46 -9.45
C SER A 162 13.40 11.89 -8.86
N ASN A 163 13.57 13.21 -8.68
CA ASN A 163 14.74 13.78 -7.99
C ASN A 163 14.86 13.34 -6.52
N ARG A 164 13.82 12.75 -5.92
CA ARG A 164 13.79 12.33 -4.52
C ARG A 164 13.95 10.83 -4.32
N GLN A 165 13.95 10.04 -5.40
CA GLN A 165 13.95 8.55 -5.36
C GLN A 165 12.86 7.95 -4.44
N ALA A 166 11.78 8.70 -4.20
CA ALA A 166 10.67 8.23 -3.37
C ALA A 166 9.76 7.34 -4.20
N SER A 167 9.21 6.28 -3.60
CA SER A 167 8.22 5.44 -4.29
C SER A 167 6.94 6.24 -4.51
N PHE A 168 6.26 5.96 -5.62
CA PHE A 168 5.02 6.64 -5.98
C PHE A 168 3.98 6.57 -4.86
N TYR A 169 3.93 5.45 -4.14
CA TYR A 169 2.97 5.22 -3.06
C TYR A 169 3.09 6.24 -1.91
N ASN A 170 4.31 6.72 -1.65
CA ASN A 170 4.63 7.56 -0.49
C ASN A 170 4.50 9.07 -0.78
N MET A 171 4.13 9.44 -2.00
CA MET A 171 3.91 10.83 -2.41
C MET A 171 2.54 11.35 -1.97
N SER A 172 2.45 12.65 -1.67
CA SER A 172 1.16 13.34 -1.51
C SER A 172 0.36 13.34 -2.81
N THR A 173 -0.95 13.59 -2.75
CA THR A 173 -1.81 13.59 -3.95
C THR A 173 -1.31 14.56 -5.02
N ASP A 174 -0.92 15.78 -4.64
CA ASP A 174 -0.43 16.79 -5.57
C ASP A 174 0.92 16.37 -6.18
N GLU A 175 1.80 15.74 -5.39
CA GLU A 175 3.07 15.19 -5.88
C GLU A 175 2.83 14.02 -6.84
N LYS A 176 1.87 13.13 -6.56
CA LYS A 176 1.47 12.03 -7.46
C LYS A 176 1.03 12.57 -8.83
N LEU A 177 0.20 13.62 -8.84
CA LEU A 177 -0.26 14.24 -10.09
C LEU A 177 0.89 14.87 -10.89
N SER A 178 1.84 15.51 -10.20
CA SER A 178 3.06 16.04 -10.81
C SER A 178 3.91 14.92 -11.42
N GLU A 179 4.19 13.85 -10.66
CA GLU A 179 5.04 12.76 -11.13
C GLU A 179 4.40 11.93 -12.23
N ILE A 180 3.07 11.72 -12.20
CA ILE A 180 2.35 11.09 -13.32
C ILE A 180 2.58 11.89 -14.61
N ALA A 181 2.41 13.21 -14.55
CA ALA A 181 2.60 14.06 -15.73
C ALA A 181 4.04 14.02 -16.25
N ASN A 182 5.03 13.93 -15.34
CA ASN A 182 6.44 13.76 -15.68
C ASN A 182 6.72 12.40 -16.33
N LEU A 183 6.16 11.31 -15.79
CA LEU A 183 6.39 9.97 -16.32
C LEU A 183 5.78 9.79 -17.71
N ILE A 184 4.53 10.24 -17.92
CA ILE A 184 3.90 10.24 -19.24
C ILE A 184 4.77 11.03 -20.23
N GLU A 185 5.29 12.19 -19.82
CA GLU A 185 6.18 13.00 -20.65
C GLU A 185 7.50 12.28 -20.97
N ASN A 186 8.15 11.67 -19.98
CA ASN A 186 9.39 10.91 -20.16
C ASN A 186 9.20 9.73 -21.12
N MET A 187 8.12 8.95 -20.95
CA MET A 187 7.83 7.77 -21.77
C MET A 187 7.52 8.12 -23.22
N LEU A 188 6.86 9.25 -23.46
CA LEU A 188 6.45 9.68 -24.81
C LEU A 188 7.51 10.53 -25.53
N LYS A 189 8.50 11.09 -24.84
CA LYS A 189 9.48 11.99 -25.46
C LYS A 189 10.73 11.23 -25.89
N LYS A 190 10.87 10.97 -27.20
CA LYS A 190 12.05 10.36 -27.82
C LYS A 190 12.78 11.40 -28.69
N ASP A 191 14.09 11.56 -28.49
CA ASP A 191 14.92 12.53 -29.23
C ASP A 191 14.35 13.96 -29.27
N GLY A 192 13.74 14.39 -28.15
CA GLY A 192 13.13 15.71 -28.01
C GLY A 192 11.72 15.85 -28.57
N ASN A 193 11.21 14.86 -29.31
CA ASN A 193 9.88 14.86 -29.92
C ASN A 193 8.93 13.90 -29.22
N PHE A 194 7.63 14.22 -29.21
CA PHE A 194 6.61 13.31 -28.70
C PHE A 194 6.27 12.25 -29.75
N ILE A 195 6.38 10.99 -29.37
CA ILE A 195 5.82 9.88 -30.15
C ILE A 195 4.31 9.76 -29.88
N THR A 196 3.60 9.20 -30.84
CA THR A 196 2.17 8.91 -30.72
C THR A 196 1.97 7.39 -30.78
N PRO A 197 1.80 6.71 -29.63
CA PRO A 197 1.43 5.30 -29.59
C PRO A 197 0.09 5.04 -30.29
N ASP A 198 -0.11 3.83 -30.80
CA ASP A 198 -1.42 3.38 -31.29
C ASP A 198 -2.32 3.00 -30.12
N TYR A 199 -2.86 4.02 -29.44
CA TYR A 199 -3.77 3.82 -28.32
C TYR A 199 -5.01 2.98 -28.68
N SER A 200 -5.45 3.02 -29.93
CA SER A 200 -6.65 2.31 -30.38
C SER A 200 -6.52 0.79 -30.27
N SER A 201 -5.29 0.26 -30.36
CA SER A 201 -4.99 -1.16 -30.24
C SER A 201 -5.34 -1.77 -28.87
N ILE A 202 -5.36 -0.96 -27.80
CA ILE A 202 -5.69 -1.41 -26.43
C ILE A 202 -6.95 -0.70 -25.91
N CYS A 203 -7.11 0.59 -26.20
CA CYS A 203 -8.09 1.45 -25.56
C CYS A 203 -9.33 1.76 -26.40
N PHE A 204 -9.43 1.20 -27.61
CA PHE A 204 -10.49 1.55 -28.56
C PHE A 204 -10.54 3.08 -28.76
N ASP A 205 -11.63 3.72 -28.36
CA ASP A 205 -11.86 5.17 -28.43
C ASP A 205 -11.88 5.86 -27.06
N TYR A 206 -11.60 5.12 -25.96
CA TYR A 206 -11.62 5.69 -24.61
C TYR A 206 -10.40 6.55 -24.28
N ILE A 207 -9.22 6.17 -24.78
CA ILE A 207 -7.97 6.92 -24.61
C ILE A 207 -7.39 7.17 -25.99
N SER A 208 -7.22 8.45 -26.34
CA SER A 208 -6.56 8.89 -27.56
C SER A 208 -5.37 9.79 -27.24
N ASN A 209 -4.62 10.16 -28.28
CA ASN A 209 -3.52 11.11 -28.14
C ASN A 209 -4.01 12.48 -27.60
N GLU A 210 -5.21 12.91 -28.00
CA GLU A 210 -5.85 14.12 -27.51
C GLU A 210 -6.19 14.00 -26.02
N THR A 211 -6.70 12.85 -25.58
CA THR A 211 -6.98 12.55 -24.17
C THR A 211 -5.72 12.67 -23.32
N VAL A 212 -4.63 12.03 -23.73
CA VAL A 212 -3.33 12.06 -23.02
C VAL A 212 -2.74 13.47 -23.00
N THR A 213 -2.81 14.18 -24.13
CA THR A 213 -2.34 15.57 -24.25
C THR A 213 -3.14 16.51 -23.33
N SER A 214 -4.46 16.37 -23.32
CA SER A 214 -5.37 17.15 -22.47
C SER A 214 -5.09 16.90 -21.00
N TYR A 215 -4.93 15.63 -20.60
CA TYR A 215 -4.55 15.25 -19.24
C TYR A 215 -3.25 15.94 -18.80
N ARG A 216 -2.18 15.82 -19.59
CA ARG A 216 -0.88 16.44 -19.28
C ARG A 216 -0.94 17.96 -19.15
N LYS A 217 -1.74 18.62 -20.01
CA LYS A 217 -1.96 20.06 -19.93
C LYS A 217 -2.66 20.46 -18.63
N LYS A 218 -3.71 19.73 -18.24
CA LYS A 218 -4.40 19.99 -16.96
C LYS A 218 -3.51 19.77 -15.74
N MET A 219 -2.63 18.77 -15.80
CA MET A 219 -1.72 18.48 -14.69
C MET A 219 -0.53 19.44 -14.57
N GLN A 220 -0.35 20.38 -15.52
CA GLN A 220 0.78 21.31 -15.47
C GLN A 220 0.80 22.17 -14.20
N CYS A 221 -0.36 22.56 -13.67
CA CYS A 221 -0.43 23.38 -12.46
C CYS A 221 0.14 22.69 -11.21
N PHE A 222 0.25 21.36 -11.21
CA PHE A 222 0.89 20.60 -10.13
C PHE A 222 2.44 20.61 -10.22
N ARG A 223 3.01 20.93 -11.39
CA ARG A 223 4.46 20.99 -11.64
C ARG A 223 5.07 22.38 -11.44
N HIS A 224 4.25 23.43 -11.48
CA HIS A 224 4.71 24.82 -11.44
C HIS A 224 4.35 25.50 -10.11
N ALA A 225 5.21 26.44 -9.69
CA ALA A 225 5.06 27.23 -8.47
C ALA A 225 4.62 28.67 -8.73
N THR A 226 4.11 28.98 -9.93
CA THR A 226 3.58 30.32 -10.24
C THR A 226 2.26 30.57 -9.50
N ASN A 227 1.92 31.83 -9.28
CA ASN A 227 0.67 32.19 -8.59
C ASN A 227 -0.55 31.64 -9.34
N GLU A 228 -0.53 31.67 -10.67
CA GLU A 228 -1.58 31.12 -11.52
C GLU A 228 -1.70 29.60 -11.34
N ALA A 229 -0.57 28.88 -11.27
CA ALA A 229 -0.56 27.44 -11.05
C ALA A 229 -1.08 27.07 -9.65
N ILE A 230 -0.76 27.87 -8.63
CA ILE A 230 -1.28 27.67 -7.26
C ILE A 230 -2.79 27.90 -7.21
N LEU A 231 -3.30 28.95 -7.86
CA LEU A 231 -4.73 29.23 -7.95
C LEU A 231 -5.48 28.11 -8.69
N GLU A 232 -4.93 27.65 -9.83
CA GLU A 232 -5.50 26.54 -10.59
C GLU A 232 -5.51 25.25 -9.76
N ARG A 233 -4.41 24.92 -9.09
CA ARG A 233 -4.32 23.73 -8.20
C ARG A 233 -5.36 23.75 -7.09
N ASN A 234 -5.55 24.89 -6.46
CA ASN A 234 -6.52 25.07 -5.38
C ASN A 234 -7.98 25.03 -5.88
N SER A 235 -8.22 25.14 -7.19
CA SER A 235 -9.56 25.00 -7.77
C SER A 235 -10.04 23.54 -7.88
N TYR A 236 -9.13 22.57 -7.80
CA TYR A 236 -9.48 21.15 -7.85
C TYR A 236 -9.92 20.62 -6.48
N SER A 237 -11.07 19.93 -6.45
CA SER A 237 -11.51 19.16 -5.27
C SER A 237 -10.68 17.90 -5.08
N GLU A 238 -10.60 17.40 -3.85
CA GLU A 238 -9.90 16.14 -3.54
C GLU A 238 -10.47 14.93 -4.31
N LYS A 239 -11.79 14.92 -4.58
CA LYS A 239 -12.41 13.88 -5.43
C LYS A 239 -11.89 13.94 -6.87
N GLN A 240 -11.76 15.13 -7.44
CA GLN A 240 -11.20 15.31 -8.79
C GLN A 240 -9.73 14.91 -8.83
N LYS A 241 -8.94 15.33 -7.84
CA LYS A 241 -7.53 14.96 -7.75
C LYS A 241 -7.35 13.45 -7.68
N SER A 242 -8.13 12.77 -6.84
CA SER A 242 -8.08 11.32 -6.74
C SER A 242 -8.45 10.64 -8.06
N PHE A 243 -9.50 11.11 -8.74
CA PHE A 243 -9.83 10.63 -10.08
C PHE A 243 -8.67 10.83 -11.08
N PHE A 244 -8.00 11.98 -11.05
CA PHE A 244 -6.87 12.25 -11.94
C PHE A 244 -5.66 11.37 -11.63
N VAL A 245 -5.44 10.98 -10.38
CA VAL A 245 -4.40 9.99 -10.04
C VAL A 245 -4.73 8.67 -10.72
N ASP A 246 -5.93 8.14 -10.53
CA ASP A 246 -6.35 6.85 -11.11
C ASP A 246 -6.31 6.87 -12.64
N PHE A 247 -6.91 7.90 -13.24
CA PHE A 247 -6.93 8.04 -14.68
C PHE A 247 -5.51 8.19 -15.26
N GLY A 248 -4.65 8.93 -14.56
CA GLY A 248 -3.24 9.07 -14.92
C GLY A 248 -2.46 7.76 -14.89
N LEU A 249 -2.66 6.95 -13.85
CA LEU A 249 -2.07 5.61 -13.75
C LEU A 249 -2.57 4.66 -14.85
N THR A 250 -3.84 4.79 -15.23
CA THR A 250 -4.41 4.04 -16.34
C THR A 250 -3.72 4.41 -17.66
N ILE A 251 -3.53 5.71 -17.92
CA ILE A 251 -2.77 6.19 -19.08
C ILE A 251 -1.33 5.64 -19.09
N ILE A 252 -0.63 5.68 -17.95
CA ILE A 252 0.75 5.17 -17.86
C ILE A 252 0.82 3.69 -18.20
N LYS A 253 -0.07 2.86 -17.65
CA LYS A 253 -0.10 1.43 -17.95
C LYS A 253 -0.31 1.16 -19.44
N VAL A 254 -1.21 1.90 -20.08
CA VAL A 254 -1.45 1.78 -21.52
C VAL A 254 -0.20 2.17 -22.30
N ILE A 255 0.39 3.33 -22.02
CA ILE A 255 1.61 3.77 -22.71
C ILE A 255 2.72 2.75 -22.52
N TYR A 256 2.91 2.24 -21.31
CA TYR A 256 3.94 1.26 -20.98
C TYR A 256 3.82 0.00 -21.83
N ASN A 257 2.60 -0.52 -22.01
CA ASN A 257 2.33 -1.70 -22.86
C ASN A 257 2.47 -1.43 -24.37
N LEU A 258 2.36 -0.18 -24.82
CA LEU A 258 2.45 0.17 -26.24
C LEU A 258 3.87 0.49 -26.69
N ILE A 259 4.76 0.85 -25.77
CA ILE A 259 6.12 1.28 -26.09
C ILE A 259 7.20 0.25 -25.72
N ASN A 260 6.86 -0.78 -24.94
CA ASN A 260 7.71 -1.91 -24.61
C ASN A 260 7.10 -3.19 -25.20
#